data_AF-A0A2S3WWX2-F1
#
_entry.id   AF-A0A2S3WWX2-F1
#
_cell.length_a   1.000
_cell.length_b   1.000
_cell.length_c   1.000
_cell.angle_alpha   90.00
_cell.angle_beta   90.00
_cell.angle_gamma   90.00
#
_symmetry.space_group_name_H-M   'P 1'
#
loop_
_entity.id
_entity.type
_entity.pdbx_description
1 polymer ?
#
loop_
_entity_poly.entity_id
_entity_poly.type
_entity_poly.pdbx_seq_one_letter_code
_entity_poly.pdbx_strand_id
1 'polypeptide(L)' 'MNDSQHCPACGALNQCSLADARSATQACWCYGVTIDPAVLQALPAELRDKACLCPRCAAVEDQLVGTGSPANKPAPL' A
#
# COMPACT_ATOMS: atom_id res chain seq x y z
N MET A 1 16.18 7.81 -13.38
CA MET A 1 15.08 8.30 -12.51
C MET A 1 14.50 7.09 -11.83
N ASN A 2 14.35 7.12 -10.50
CA ASN A 2 13.64 6.09 -9.76
C ASN A 2 12.14 6.28 -10.05
N ASP A 3 11.45 5.25 -10.51
CA ASP A 3 10.03 5.33 -10.81
C ASP A 3 9.21 5.17 -9.52
N SER A 4 9.10 6.26 -8.78
CA SER A 4 8.45 6.27 -7.47
C SER A 4 6.95 6.02 -7.53
N GLN A 5 6.32 6.10 -8.70
CA GLN A 5 4.87 5.95 -8.88
C GLN A 5 4.44 4.52 -9.24
N HIS A 6 5.39 3.64 -9.60
CA HIS A 6 5.10 2.26 -9.95
C HIS A 6 5.54 1.29 -8.86
N CYS A 7 4.75 0.23 -8.71
CA CYS A 7 4.96 -0.86 -7.76
C CYS A 7 6.15 -1.69 -8.24
N PRO A 8 7.22 -1.85 -7.43
CA PRO A 8 8.41 -2.58 -7.86
C PRO A 8 8.16 -4.09 -8.05
N ALA A 9 7.10 -4.63 -7.44
CA ALA A 9 6.75 -6.05 -7.54
C ALA A 9 6.03 -6.42 -8.85
N CYS A 10 5.26 -5.50 -9.44
CA CYS A 10 4.41 -5.82 -10.60
C CYS A 10 4.37 -4.78 -11.71
N GLY A 11 5.05 -3.64 -11.54
CA GLY A 11 5.10 -2.56 -12.53
C GLY A 11 3.81 -1.75 -12.70
N ALA A 12 2.72 -2.07 -12.00
CA ALA A 12 1.49 -1.26 -12.00
C ALA A 12 1.64 -0.01 -11.11
N LEU A 13 0.74 0.98 -11.23
CA LEU A 13 0.73 2.13 -10.32
C LEU A 13 0.62 1.68 -8.85
N ASN A 14 1.44 2.27 -7.98
CA ASN A 14 1.41 1.97 -6.55
C ASN A 14 0.28 2.68 -5.79
N GLN A 15 -0.39 3.64 -6.45
CA GLN A 15 -1.48 4.44 -5.88
C GLN A 15 -1.06 5.23 -4.63
N CYS A 16 0.24 5.49 -4.47
CA CYS A 16 0.75 6.27 -3.36
C CYS A 16 0.52 7.76 -3.61
N SER A 17 -0.26 8.42 -2.74
CA SER A 17 -0.54 9.85 -2.87
C SER A 17 0.73 10.70 -2.75
N LEU A 18 1.71 10.27 -1.95
CA LEU A 18 2.99 10.96 -1.76
C LEU A 18 3.95 10.81 -2.96
N ALA A 19 3.74 9.80 -3.81
CA ALA A 19 4.58 9.58 -4.99
C ALA A 19 4.21 10.50 -6.17
N ASP A 20 3.00 11.08 -6.17
CA ASP A 20 2.55 12.08 -7.14
C ASP A 20 2.51 13.46 -6.49
N ALA A 21 3.29 14.41 -7.01
CA ALA A 21 3.33 15.78 -6.50
C ALA A 21 1.95 16.45 -6.48
N ARG A 22 1.03 16.05 -7.36
CA ARG A 22 -0.34 16.60 -7.44
C ARG A 22 -1.22 16.13 -6.28
N SER A 23 -0.92 14.97 -5.69
CA SER A 23 -1.70 14.38 -4.59
C SER A 23 -0.92 14.31 -3.27
N ALA A 24 0.30 14.84 -3.21
CA ALA A 24 1.19 14.69 -2.05
C ALA A 24 0.64 15.26 -0.73
N THR A 25 -0.42 16.07 -0.78
CA THR A 25 -1.12 16.60 0.40
C THR A 25 -2.26 15.69 0.89
N GLN A 26 -2.62 14.66 0.14
CA GLN A 26 -3.71 13.74 0.47
C GLN A 26 -3.19 12.54 1.27
N ALA A 27 -4.03 12.01 2.16
CA ALA A 27 -3.74 10.76 2.85
C ALA A 27 -3.55 9.61 1.84
N CYS A 28 -2.56 8.76 2.08
CA CYS A 28 -2.32 7.57 1.27
C CYS A 28 -3.16 6.40 1.81
N TRP A 29 -3.61 5.50 0.92
CA TRP A 29 -4.33 4.29 1.32
C TRP A 29 -3.54 3.45 2.34
N CYS A 30 -2.21 3.47 2.28
CA CYS A 30 -1.36 2.65 3.13
C CYS A 30 -1.44 3.04 4.62
N TYR A 31 -1.92 4.24 4.94
CA TYR A 31 -2.10 4.68 6.33
C TYR A 31 -3.30 4.01 7.02
N GLY A 32 -4.26 3.48 6.24
CA GLY A 32 -5.49 2.88 6.75
C GLY A 32 -5.48 1.36 6.84
N VAL A 33 -4.34 0.73 6.56
CA VAL A 33 -4.22 -0.74 6.46
C VAL A 33 -3.01 -1.24 7.23
N THR A 34 -3.01 -2.52 7.56
CA THR A 34 -1.84 -3.21 8.10
C THR A 34 -1.21 -4.04 6.99
N ILE A 35 0.05 -3.71 6.65
CA ILE A 35 0.86 -4.46 5.68
C ILE A 35 1.72 -5.44 6.48
N ASP A 36 1.60 -6.74 6.19
CA ASP A 36 2.43 -7.76 6.81
C ASP A 36 3.92 -7.54 6.46
N PRO A 37 4.83 -7.42 7.44
CA PRO A 37 6.27 -7.28 7.17
C PRO A 37 6.84 -8.39 6.29
N ALA A 38 6.25 -9.59 6.28
CA ALA A 38 6.65 -10.70 5.41
C ALA A 38 6.46 -10.36 3.92
N VAL A 39 5.44 -9.57 3.58
CA VAL A 39 5.21 -9.11 2.19
C VAL A 39 6.35 -8.20 1.73
N LEU A 40 6.81 -7.30 2.61
CA LEU A 40 7.95 -6.42 2.32
C LEU A 40 9.26 -7.22 2.21
N GLN A 41 9.43 -8.23 3.08
CA GLN A 41 10.59 -9.12 3.07
C GLN A 41 10.59 -10.10 1.90
N ALA A 42 9.46 -10.36 1.25
CA ALA A 42 9.40 -11.18 0.04
C ALA A 42 9.98 -10.45 -1.19
N LEU A 43 10.13 -9.13 -1.14
CA LEU A 43 10.75 -8.37 -2.23
C LEU A 43 12.25 -8.70 -2.34
N PRO A 44 12.79 -8.79 -3.58
CA PRO A 44 14.23 -8.73 -3.82
C PRO A 44 14.86 -7.55 -3.09
N ALA A 45 16.04 -7.74 -2.50
CA ALA A 45 16.67 -6.74 -1.65
C ALA A 45 16.92 -5.41 -2.39
N GLU A 46 17.18 -5.48 -3.69
CA GLU A 46 17.42 -4.32 -4.56
C GLU A 46 16.17 -3.45 -4.75
N LEU A 47 14.98 -4.03 -4.55
CA LEU A 47 13.69 -3.39 -4.74
C LEU A 47 13.08 -2.85 -3.44
N ARG A 48 13.64 -3.21 -2.27
CA ARG A 48 13.19 -2.72 -0.97
C ARG A 48 13.56 -1.25 -0.79
N ASP A 49 12.70 -0.51 -0.10
CA ASP A 49 12.87 0.91 0.22
C ASP A 49 13.07 1.84 -0.99
N LYS A 50 12.66 1.41 -2.20
CA LYS A 50 12.76 2.22 -3.43
C LYS A 50 11.46 2.88 -3.85
N ALA A 51 10.33 2.19 -3.70
CA ALA A 51 9.01 2.65 -4.07
C ALA A 51 7.93 1.92 -3.27
N CYS A 52 6.73 2.49 -3.19
CA CYS A 52 5.60 1.85 -2.51
C CYS A 52 5.09 0.64 -3.32
N LEU A 53 4.58 -0.37 -2.61
CA LEU A 53 3.77 -1.42 -3.23
C LEU A 53 2.40 -0.88 -3.66
N CYS A 54 1.72 -1.55 -4.58
CA CYS A 54 0.28 -1.33 -4.80
C CYS A 54 -0.55 -2.15 -3.80
N PRO A 55 -1.83 -1.82 -3.56
CA PRO A 55 -2.70 -2.55 -2.63
C PRO A 55 -2.74 -4.07 -2.84
N ARG A 56 -2.74 -4.52 -4.09
CA ARG A 56 -2.70 -5.93 -4.46
C ARG A 56 -1.41 -6.61 -4.01
N CYS A 57 -0.26 -6.01 -4.33
CA CYS A 57 1.04 -6.57 -3.94
C CYS A 57 1.31 -6.42 -2.44
N ALA A 58 0.67 -5.45 -1.77
CA ALA A 58 0.67 -5.33 -0.32
C ALA A 58 -0.30 -6.33 0.37
N ALA A 59 -1.12 -7.06 -0.40
CA ALA A 59 -2.12 -8.01 0.09
C ALA A 59 -3.15 -7.39 1.06
N VAL A 60 -3.62 -6.18 0.75
CA VAL A 60 -4.57 -5.42 1.60
C VAL A 60 -5.89 -5.07 0.91
N GLU A 61 -6.16 -5.59 -0.29
CA GLU A 61 -7.37 -5.24 -1.05
C GLU A 61 -8.65 -5.48 -0.24
N ASP A 62 -8.72 -6.59 0.52
CA ASP A 62 -9.84 -6.90 1.40
C ASP A 62 -10.02 -5.87 2.53
N GLN A 63 -8.91 -5.28 3.03
CA GLN A 63 -8.98 -4.22 4.03
C GLN A 63 -9.55 -2.94 3.42
N LEU A 64 -9.17 -2.60 2.19
CA LEU A 64 -9.60 -1.38 1.51
C LEU A 64 -11.09 -1.41 1.13
N VAL A 65 -11.62 -2.56 0.73
CA VAL A 65 -13.05 -2.73 0.46
C VAL A 65 -13.90 -2.50 1.72
N GLY A 66 -13.33 -2.73 2.92
CA GLY A 66 -13.97 -2.48 4.21
C GLY A 66 -13.80 -1.08 4.80
N THR A 67 -12.91 -0.24 4.24
CA THR A 67 -12.58 1.10 4.80
C THR A 67 -13.63 2.19 4.55
N GLY A 68 -14.82 1.80 4.09
CA GLY A 68 -16.01 2.63 4.08
C GLY A 68 -16.82 2.64 5.40
N SER A 69 -16.26 2.32 6.58
CA SER A 69 -16.76 2.71 7.93
C SER A 69 -16.05 1.93 9.07
N PRO A 70 -15.71 2.55 10.21
CA PRO A 70 -15.17 1.85 11.39
C PRO A 70 -16.24 1.11 12.24
N ALA A 71 -17.41 0.79 11.70
CA ALA A 71 -18.58 0.39 12.48
C ALA A 71 -18.88 -1.12 12.53
N ASN A 72 -17.96 -2.00 12.12
CA ASN A 72 -18.24 -3.44 12.20
C ASN A 72 -16.97 -4.28 12.43
N LYS A 73 -16.45 -4.24 13.66
CA LYS A 73 -15.62 -5.31 14.18
C LYS A 73 -16.47 -6.04 15.24
N PRO A 74 -16.88 -7.31 15.04
CA PRO A 74 -17.53 -8.05 16.11
C PRO A 74 -16.53 -8.16 17.27
N ALA A 75 -16.99 -7.77 18.46
CA ALA A 75 -16.23 -7.97 19.69
C ALA A 75 -15.94 -9.47 19.88
N PRO A 76 -14.72 -9.85 20.26
CA PRO A 76 -14.45 -11.24 20.62
C PRO A 76 -15.34 -11.65 21.81
N LEU A 77 -15.94 -12.84 21.70
CA LEU A 77 -16.77 -13.47 22.73
C LEU A 77 -16.01 -13.59 24.07
#